data_AF-A0A969KYP1-F1
#
_entry.id   AF-A0A969KYP1-F1
#
_cell.length_a   1.000
_cell.length_b   1.000
_cell.length_c   1.000
_cell.angle_alpha   90.00
_cell.angle_beta   90.00
_cell.angle_gamma   90.00
#
_symmetry.space_group_name_H-M   'P 1'
#
loop_
_entity.id
_entity.type
_entity.pdbx_description
1 polymer ?
#
loop_
_entity_poly.entity_id
_entity_poly.type
_entity_poly.pdbx_seq_one_letter_code
_entity_poly.pdbx_strand_id
1 'polypeptide(L)'
;MASTELDLSTITAAVVQENSGQIAIGKYVVQIGSVHGGVVNVAMPEEQPHWQPRLAPVLLRPRRFAGLLDRQVETGAAMTVLHTTQPLELYGSPGLGKTSLLRHLAYHLPLTACADGVVFLSAQQHALADLLQFLFEAFHESNIPAKATEAQIRHGLQNKQALILLDDLGLARTEVDALLDAAPNCAFILTSPERRLWGEGRVVALSGLPRDDALTLIEREMARPLTREELAAVLTLCDLLAGHPLRLIQVAALARDHGHSLIEITERLQQAAPVEALNQQLFDQLSPPERRVLGTLALFGGAPVGHDHLAALTGLPDPSPVVESLIGASWCRPTVRATASPAIWPSIGLRPGI
;
A
#
# COMPACT_ATOMS: atom_id res chain seq x y z
N MET A 1 45.58 -26.26 51.70
CA MET A 1 44.95 -24.96 51.43
C MET A 1 45.75 -24.26 50.35
N ALA A 2 45.23 -24.28 49.12
CA ALA A 2 45.66 -23.40 48.04
C ALA A 2 44.41 -23.24 47.17
N SER A 3 43.69 -22.13 47.37
CA SER A 3 42.52 -21.77 46.61
C SER A 3 42.98 -21.01 45.37
N THR A 4 42.73 -21.58 44.20
CA THR A 4 42.92 -20.91 42.91
C THR A 4 41.63 -20.17 42.60
N GLU A 5 41.62 -18.85 42.78
CA GLU A 5 40.58 -17.98 42.23
C GLU A 5 40.68 -17.99 40.71
N LEU A 6 39.63 -18.48 40.05
CA LEU A 6 39.42 -18.33 38.61
C LEU A 6 38.85 -16.93 38.37
N ASP A 7 39.71 -16.04 37.89
CA ASP A 7 39.34 -14.73 37.37
C ASP A 7 38.57 -14.92 36.06
N LEU A 8 37.25 -14.70 36.10
CA LEU A 8 36.35 -14.74 34.94
C LEU A 8 36.42 -13.43 34.15
N SER A 9 37.63 -12.94 33.90
CA SER A 9 37.86 -11.75 33.08
C SER A 9 37.74 -12.11 31.58
N THR A 10 36.60 -11.74 31.00
CA THR A 10 36.48 -11.23 29.62
C THR A 10 36.97 -12.18 28.51
N ILE A 11 36.06 -13.01 28.00
CA ILE A 11 36.25 -13.65 26.68
C ILE A 11 36.03 -12.57 25.62
N THR A 12 37.09 -11.86 25.25
CA THR A 12 37.08 -10.96 24.09
C THR A 12 37.33 -11.78 22.84
N ALA A 13 36.27 -12.33 22.25
CA ALA A 13 36.37 -12.92 20.92
C ALA A 13 36.49 -11.77 19.89
N ALA A 14 37.71 -11.45 19.49
CA ALA A 14 37.96 -10.57 18.35
C ALA A 14 37.62 -11.33 17.06
N VAL A 15 36.32 -11.38 16.74
CA VAL A 15 35.87 -11.83 15.43
C VAL A 15 36.15 -10.69 14.46
N VAL A 16 37.23 -10.79 13.69
CA VAL A 16 37.45 -9.93 12.52
C VAL A 16 36.41 -10.34 11.48
N GLN A 17 35.26 -9.68 11.51
CA GLN A 17 34.21 -9.82 10.51
C GLN A 17 34.23 -8.61 9.60
N GLU A 18 34.05 -8.85 8.30
CA GLU A 18 33.66 -7.78 7.38
C GLU A 18 32.29 -7.26 7.82
N ASN A 19 32.29 -6.06 8.43
CA ASN A 19 31.08 -5.38 8.86
C ASN A 19 30.32 -4.91 7.62
N SER A 20 29.18 -5.54 7.35
CA SER A 20 28.27 -5.11 6.27
C SER A 20 27.30 -4.02 6.73
N GLY A 21 27.16 -3.81 8.05
CA GLY A 21 26.41 -2.69 8.63
C GLY A 21 26.26 -2.77 10.15
N GLN A 22 25.79 -1.68 10.75
CA GLN A 22 25.52 -1.55 12.19
C GLN A 22 24.15 -0.89 12.39
N ILE A 23 23.34 -1.43 13.30
CA ILE A 23 22.01 -0.88 13.65
C ILE A 23 21.88 -0.78 15.17
N ALA A 24 21.50 0.39 15.67
CA ALA A 24 21.21 0.58 17.08
C ALA A 24 19.73 0.26 17.40
N ILE A 25 19.48 -0.43 18.52
CA ILE A 25 18.13 -0.80 19.00
C ILE A 25 18.08 -0.56 20.51
N GLY A 26 17.50 0.57 20.92
CA GLY A 26 17.52 0.99 22.33
C GLY A 26 18.95 1.12 22.86
N LYS A 27 19.31 0.32 23.87
CA LYS A 27 20.65 0.29 24.47
C LYS A 27 21.62 -0.71 23.81
N TYR A 28 21.20 -1.34 22.72
CA TYR A 28 21.98 -2.38 22.04
C TYR A 28 22.43 -1.90 20.67
N VAL A 29 23.58 -2.38 20.24
CA VAL A 29 24.10 -2.25 18.88
C VAL A 29 24.19 -3.64 18.28
N VAL A 30 23.57 -3.83 17.12
CA VAL A 30 23.65 -5.07 16.34
C VAL A 30 24.61 -4.84 15.17
N GLN A 31 25.72 -5.56 15.17
CA GLN A 31 26.66 -5.61 14.05
C GLN A 31 26.30 -6.78 13.15
N ILE A 32 26.10 -6.51 11.86
CA ILE A 32 25.73 -7.51 10.86
C ILE A 32 27.02 -7.96 10.15
N GLY A 33 27.38 -9.23 10.35
CA GLY A 33 28.52 -9.85 9.68
C GLY A 33 28.14 -10.43 8.31
N SER A 34 29.13 -10.57 7.41
CA SER A 34 28.91 -11.00 6.03
C SER A 34 28.46 -12.46 5.85
N VAL A 35 28.80 -13.38 6.76
CA VAL A 35 28.55 -14.83 6.54
C VAL A 35 28.20 -15.66 7.80
N HIS A 36 28.40 -15.18 9.02
CA HIS A 36 28.31 -16.03 10.25
C HIS A 36 27.46 -15.46 11.41
N GLY A 37 26.38 -14.74 11.10
CA GLY A 37 25.46 -14.20 12.11
C GLY A 37 25.81 -12.78 12.56
N GLY A 38 25.03 -12.25 13.50
CA GLY A 38 25.18 -10.89 14.03
C GLY A 38 25.64 -10.88 15.49
N VAL A 39 26.44 -9.87 15.86
CA VAL A 39 26.90 -9.66 17.23
C VAL A 39 26.05 -8.57 17.89
N VAL A 40 25.57 -8.83 19.10
CA VAL A 40 24.80 -7.86 19.90
C VAL A 40 25.68 -7.34 21.02
N ASN A 41 26.01 -6.05 20.97
CA ASN A 41 26.77 -5.34 21.99
C ASN A 41 25.86 -4.38 22.76
N VAL A 42 26.24 -4.04 23.99
CA VAL A 42 25.64 -2.90 24.70
C VAL A 42 26.28 -1.64 24.14
N ALA A 43 25.45 -0.71 23.65
CA ALA A 43 25.88 0.53 23.05
C ALA A 43 26.54 1.44 24.09
N MET A 44 27.71 2.01 23.78
CA MET A 44 28.23 3.13 24.55
C MET A 44 27.30 4.35 24.41
N PRO A 45 27.28 5.31 25.37
CA PRO A 45 26.39 6.47 25.29
C PRO A 45 26.50 7.25 23.97
N GLU A 46 27.70 7.42 23.42
CA GLU A 46 27.92 8.02 22.10
C GLU A 46 27.39 7.21 20.90
N GLU A 47 27.16 5.90 21.08
CA GLU A 47 26.63 4.99 20.06
C GLU A 47 25.11 4.82 20.17
N GLN A 48 24.46 5.46 21.15
CA GLN A 48 23.02 5.40 21.30
C GLN A 48 22.33 6.36 20.31
N PRO A 49 21.21 5.94 19.71
CA PRO A 49 20.51 6.75 18.74
C PRO A 49 19.86 7.94 19.44
N HIS A 50 20.21 9.13 18.98
CA HIS A 50 19.55 10.35 19.38
C HIS A 50 18.42 10.64 18.40
N TRP A 51 17.18 10.48 18.87
CA TRP A 51 15.98 10.75 18.08
C TRP A 51 15.60 12.22 18.20
N GLN A 52 15.46 12.89 17.06
CA GLN A 52 15.00 14.27 16.99
C GLN A 52 13.71 14.36 16.16
N PRO A 53 12.76 15.22 16.55
CA PRO A 53 11.57 15.45 15.74
C PRO A 53 11.96 16.14 14.42
N ARG A 54 11.36 15.69 13.33
CA ARG A 54 11.44 16.36 12.02
C ARG A 54 10.69 17.69 12.07
N LEU A 55 11.07 18.61 11.19
CA LEU A 55 10.36 19.88 11.01
C LEU A 55 8.93 19.63 10.52
N ALA A 56 7.96 20.21 11.23
CA ALA A 56 6.55 20.18 10.86
C ALA A 56 6.20 21.32 9.87
N PRO A 57 5.21 21.11 8.98
CA PRO A 57 4.45 19.88 8.79
C PRO A 57 5.20 18.86 7.93
N VAL A 58 5.15 17.58 8.32
CA VAL A 58 5.63 16.47 7.49
C VAL A 58 4.59 16.16 6.42
N LEU A 59 4.98 16.14 5.15
CA LEU A 59 4.05 15.92 4.02
C LEU A 59 4.48 14.72 3.18
N LEU A 60 4.25 13.51 3.71
CA LEU A 60 4.47 12.25 3.00
C LEU A 60 3.20 11.85 2.28
N ARG A 61 3.01 12.36 1.06
CA ARG A 61 1.79 12.15 0.26
C ARG A 61 2.10 11.35 -1.02
N PRO A 62 1.18 10.48 -1.46
CA PRO A 62 1.32 9.75 -2.70
C PRO A 62 1.08 10.70 -3.88
N ARG A 63 1.35 10.28 -5.12
CA ARG A 63 0.99 11.08 -6.30
C ARG A 63 -0.49 11.47 -6.25
N ARG A 64 -0.77 12.76 -6.42
CA ARG A 64 -2.15 13.29 -6.50
C ARG A 64 -2.99 12.51 -7.50
N PHE A 65 -4.23 12.21 -7.12
CA PHE A 65 -5.23 11.63 -8.02
C PHE A 65 -6.23 12.73 -8.40
N ALA A 66 -6.32 13.01 -9.70
CA ALA A 66 -7.28 13.96 -10.27
C ALA A 66 -8.42 13.20 -10.95
N GLY A 67 -9.59 13.82 -11.09
CA GLY A 67 -10.75 13.21 -11.75
C GLY A 67 -11.36 12.07 -10.94
N LEU A 68 -11.44 12.23 -9.61
CA LEU A 68 -12.30 11.38 -8.79
C LEU A 68 -13.76 11.66 -9.20
N LEU A 69 -14.48 10.60 -9.53
CA LEU A 69 -15.91 10.63 -9.85
C LEU A 69 -16.67 10.10 -8.63
N ASP A 70 -17.85 10.66 -8.38
CA ASP A 70 -18.62 10.39 -7.16
C ASP A 70 -17.81 10.68 -5.85
N ARG A 71 -18.17 10.02 -4.74
CA ARG A 71 -17.49 9.96 -3.45
C ARG A 71 -17.70 11.14 -2.50
N GLN A 72 -18.78 11.89 -2.68
CA GLN A 72 -19.12 13.01 -1.79
C GLN A 72 -19.49 12.52 -0.38
N VAL A 73 -20.12 11.35 -0.26
CA VAL A 73 -20.49 10.75 1.04
C VAL A 73 -19.24 10.37 1.84
N GLU A 74 -18.30 9.68 1.19
CA GLU A 74 -17.04 9.24 1.77
C GLU A 74 -16.13 10.43 2.08
N THR A 75 -16.07 11.42 1.18
CA THR A 75 -15.32 12.66 1.40
C THR A 75 -15.90 13.45 2.57
N GLY A 76 -17.23 13.56 2.65
CA GLY A 76 -17.91 14.17 3.79
C GLY A 76 -17.63 13.43 5.10
N ALA A 77 -17.57 12.09 5.07
CA ALA A 77 -17.18 11.30 6.23
C ALA A 77 -15.72 11.57 6.64
N ALA A 78 -14.80 11.63 5.69
CA ALA A 78 -13.39 11.95 5.93
C ALA A 78 -13.20 13.34 6.55
N MET A 79 -13.99 14.32 6.14
CA MET A 79 -13.97 15.67 6.75
C MET A 79 -14.34 15.65 8.23
N THR A 80 -15.29 14.78 8.65
CA THR A 80 -15.71 14.70 10.06
C THR A 80 -14.63 14.13 10.99
N VAL A 81 -13.70 13.31 10.46
CA VAL A 81 -12.59 12.72 11.22
C VAL A 81 -11.70 13.81 11.83
N LEU A 82 -11.46 14.88 11.06
CA LEU A 82 -10.60 15.99 11.45
C LEU A 82 -11.10 16.76 12.68
N HIS A 83 -12.36 16.58 13.05
CA HIS A 83 -12.99 17.27 14.17
C HIS A 83 -13.28 16.38 15.37
N THR A 84 -13.34 15.06 15.18
CA THR A 84 -13.91 14.13 16.18
C THR A 84 -12.91 13.14 16.74
N THR A 85 -11.66 13.13 16.26
CA THR A 85 -10.60 12.13 16.55
C THR A 85 -11.05 10.67 16.37
N GLN A 86 -12.25 10.42 15.83
CA GLN A 86 -12.77 9.10 15.56
C GLN A 86 -12.19 8.60 14.25
N PRO A 87 -11.56 7.41 14.23
CA PRO A 87 -11.01 6.83 13.00
C PRO A 87 -12.12 6.55 11.98
N LEU A 88 -11.79 6.71 10.70
CA LEU A 88 -12.65 6.32 9.59
C LEU A 88 -12.06 5.12 8.86
N GLU A 89 -12.88 4.08 8.70
CA GLU A 89 -12.59 2.98 7.78
C GLU A 89 -13.41 3.10 6.50
N LEU A 90 -12.74 3.01 5.37
CA LEU A 90 -13.28 2.94 4.02
C LEU A 90 -13.02 1.55 3.44
N TYR A 91 -14.04 0.68 3.44
CA TYR A 91 -13.87 -0.72 3.05
C TYR A 91 -14.65 -1.07 1.78
N GLY A 92 -14.24 -2.15 1.12
CA GLY A 92 -14.93 -2.66 -0.07
C GLY A 92 -14.01 -3.52 -0.93
N SER A 93 -14.56 -4.23 -1.91
CA SER A 93 -13.78 -5.14 -2.76
C SER A 93 -12.59 -4.44 -3.47
N PRO A 94 -11.55 -5.19 -3.84
CA PRO A 94 -10.49 -4.69 -4.71
C PRO A 94 -11.05 -4.03 -5.97
N GLY A 95 -10.45 -2.91 -6.41
CA GLY A 95 -10.86 -2.22 -7.63
C GLY A 95 -12.01 -1.20 -7.51
N LEU A 96 -12.61 -1.00 -6.33
CA LEU A 96 -13.63 0.05 -6.09
C LEU A 96 -13.10 1.50 -5.98
N GLY A 97 -11.78 1.68 -6.05
CA GLY A 97 -11.15 3.00 -6.01
C GLY A 97 -10.78 3.52 -4.61
N LYS A 98 -10.71 2.65 -3.59
CA LYS A 98 -10.27 2.99 -2.22
C LYS A 98 -8.95 3.79 -2.19
N THR A 99 -7.91 3.27 -2.84
CA THR A 99 -6.61 3.95 -2.97
C THR A 99 -6.73 5.30 -3.67
N SER A 100 -7.55 5.40 -4.74
CA SER A 100 -7.77 6.66 -5.47
C SER A 100 -8.44 7.71 -4.60
N LEU A 101 -9.40 7.30 -3.77
CA LEU A 101 -10.05 8.16 -2.79
C LEU A 101 -9.05 8.64 -1.72
N LEU A 102 -8.22 7.77 -1.12
CA LEU A 102 -7.20 8.22 -0.16
C LEU A 102 -6.19 9.19 -0.79
N ARG A 103 -5.74 8.90 -2.01
CA ARG A 103 -4.84 9.79 -2.76
C ARG A 103 -5.49 11.14 -3.04
N HIS A 104 -6.80 11.18 -3.21
CA HIS A 104 -7.55 12.43 -3.32
C HIS A 104 -7.60 13.16 -1.97
N LEU A 105 -8.02 12.48 -0.90
CA LEU A 105 -8.13 13.04 0.45
C LEU A 105 -6.81 13.64 0.96
N ALA A 106 -5.66 13.02 0.64
CA ALA A 106 -4.32 13.50 0.98
C ALA A 106 -4.03 14.95 0.54
N TYR A 107 -4.76 15.47 -0.46
CA TYR A 107 -4.57 16.82 -0.99
C TYR A 107 -5.76 17.76 -0.75
N HIS A 108 -6.93 17.22 -0.40
CA HIS A 108 -8.19 17.96 -0.41
C HIS A 108 -8.81 18.15 0.98
N LEU A 109 -8.33 17.44 2.00
CA LEU A 109 -8.73 17.67 3.39
C LEU A 109 -8.02 18.91 3.97
N PRO A 110 -8.73 19.76 4.74
CA PRO A 110 -8.12 20.91 5.41
C PRO A 110 -7.21 20.45 6.55
N LEU A 111 -5.97 20.91 6.55
CA LEU A 111 -4.96 20.48 7.53
C LEU A 111 -4.91 21.39 8.77
N THR A 112 -5.93 22.22 9.00
CA THR A 112 -5.96 23.18 10.12
C THR A 112 -5.89 22.50 11.49
N ALA A 113 -6.40 21.27 11.61
CA ALA A 113 -6.32 20.45 12.81
C ALA A 113 -5.14 19.45 12.81
N CYS A 114 -4.30 19.45 11.78
CA CYS A 114 -3.20 18.50 11.61
C CYS A 114 -1.85 19.24 11.54
N ALA A 115 -1.43 19.83 12.66
CA ALA A 115 -0.22 20.65 12.75
C ALA A 115 1.08 19.92 12.40
N ASP A 116 1.15 18.61 12.67
CA ASP A 116 2.32 17.78 12.34
C ASP A 116 2.31 17.30 10.87
N GLY A 117 1.20 17.49 10.13
CA GLY A 117 1.11 17.27 8.69
C GLY A 117 0.30 16.05 8.25
N VAL A 118 0.70 15.44 7.13
CA VAL A 118 0.00 14.32 6.46
C VAL A 118 0.99 13.21 6.16
N VAL A 119 0.66 11.99 6.58
CA VAL A 119 1.43 10.79 6.31
C VAL A 119 0.53 9.76 5.64
N PHE A 120 0.87 9.38 4.42
CA PHE A 120 0.26 8.28 3.69
C PHE A 120 1.21 7.08 3.70
N LEU A 121 0.69 5.93 4.11
CA LEU A 121 1.42 4.66 4.08
C LEU A 121 0.57 3.59 3.40
N SER A 122 1.20 2.80 2.54
CA SER A 122 0.64 1.51 2.14
C SER A 122 0.81 0.55 3.31
N ALA A 123 -0.29 0.09 3.89
CA ALA A 123 -0.29 -0.88 4.98
C ALA A 123 -0.35 -2.34 4.52
N GLN A 124 -0.41 -2.56 3.20
CA GLN A 124 -0.46 -3.88 2.59
C GLN A 124 0.70 -4.78 3.05
N GLN A 125 0.38 -5.90 3.70
CA GLN A 125 1.33 -6.92 4.18
C GLN A 125 2.35 -6.43 5.24
N HIS A 126 2.09 -5.29 5.89
CA HIS A 126 2.91 -4.84 7.01
C HIS A 126 2.31 -5.30 8.34
N ALA A 127 3.18 -5.82 9.22
CA ALA A 127 2.80 -6.09 10.60
C ALA A 127 2.64 -4.76 11.37
N LEU A 128 1.87 -4.79 12.46
CA LEU A 128 1.68 -3.62 13.33
C LEU A 128 2.99 -2.93 13.73
N ALA A 129 4.00 -3.71 14.12
CA ALA A 129 5.29 -3.19 14.53
C ALA A 129 6.01 -2.39 13.43
N ASP A 130 5.88 -2.81 12.16
CA ASP A 130 6.50 -2.11 11.04
C ASP A 130 5.75 -0.81 10.73
N LEU A 131 4.42 -0.82 10.78
CA LEU A 131 3.61 0.39 10.59
C LEU A 131 3.91 1.45 11.64
N LEU A 132 4.02 1.02 12.90
CA LEU A 132 4.38 1.90 14.01
C LEU A 132 5.81 2.45 13.86
N GLN A 133 6.75 1.63 13.39
CA GLN A 133 8.12 2.07 13.09
C GLN A 133 8.12 3.11 11.96
N PHE A 134 7.39 2.88 10.86
CA PHE A 134 7.28 3.85 9.76
C PHE A 134 6.62 5.15 10.17
N LEU A 135 5.54 5.09 10.97
CA LEU A 135 4.91 6.30 11.50
C LEU A 135 5.86 7.08 12.40
N PHE A 136 6.63 6.40 13.25
CA PHE A 136 7.62 7.05 14.09
C PHE A 136 8.71 7.74 13.26
N GLU A 137 9.27 7.04 12.26
CA GLU A 137 10.30 7.55 11.34
C GLU A 137 9.79 8.67 10.42
N ALA A 138 8.48 8.70 10.15
CA ALA A 138 7.86 9.81 9.44
C ALA A 138 7.96 11.12 10.21
N PHE A 139 7.94 11.09 11.54
CA PHE A 139 8.01 12.29 12.39
C PHE A 139 9.34 12.48 13.11
N HIS A 140 10.21 11.48 13.12
CA HIS A 140 11.50 11.53 13.81
C HIS A 140 12.62 11.06 12.91
N GLU A 141 13.81 11.59 13.14
CA GLU A 141 15.03 11.11 12.53
C GLU A 141 16.08 10.80 13.59
N SER A 142 16.97 9.87 13.26
CA SER A 142 18.12 9.56 14.10
C SER A 142 19.40 9.98 13.41
N ASN A 143 20.38 10.39 14.21
CA ASN A 143 21.74 10.66 13.78
C ASN A 143 22.49 9.40 13.26
N ILE A 144 22.01 8.20 13.58
CA ILE A 144 22.61 6.92 13.16
C ILE A 144 21.51 5.93 12.70
N PRO A 145 21.86 4.89 11.93
CA PRO A 145 20.91 3.82 11.61
C PRO A 145 20.39 3.13 12.87
N ALA A 146 19.10 3.27 13.15
CA ALA A 146 18.50 2.80 14.39
C ALA A 146 17.06 2.35 14.23
N LYS A 147 16.65 1.39 15.06
CA LYS A 147 15.26 0.97 15.24
C LYS A 147 14.75 1.49 16.58
N ALA A 148 13.58 2.13 16.55
CA ALA A 148 12.95 2.66 17.75
C ALA A 148 12.36 1.51 18.58
N THR A 149 12.43 1.65 19.89
CA THR A 149 11.76 0.73 20.81
C THR A 149 10.27 1.06 20.92
N GLU A 150 9.45 0.10 21.35
CA GLU A 150 8.00 0.34 21.52
C GLU A 150 7.71 1.54 22.44
N ALA A 151 8.47 1.69 23.52
CA ALA A 151 8.33 2.82 24.44
C ALA A 151 8.67 4.17 23.77
N GLN A 152 9.72 4.21 22.93
CA GLN A 152 10.08 5.41 22.17
C GLN A 152 9.02 5.75 21.13
N ILE A 153 8.49 4.76 20.43
CA ILE A 153 7.40 4.92 19.47
C ILE A 153 6.18 5.51 20.16
N ARG A 154 5.72 4.87 21.25
CA ARG A 154 4.53 5.32 22.00
C ARG A 154 4.70 6.76 22.50
N HIS A 155 5.85 7.08 23.07
CA HIS A 155 6.12 8.43 23.56
C HIS A 155 6.21 9.47 22.44
N GLY A 156 6.90 9.14 21.34
CA GLY A 156 7.10 10.05 20.21
C GLY A 156 5.83 10.35 19.42
N LEU A 157 4.90 9.38 19.36
CA LEU A 157 3.64 9.53 18.63
C LEU A 157 2.49 10.10 19.48
N GLN A 158 2.57 10.01 20.82
CA GLN A 158 1.48 10.39 21.73
C GLN A 158 0.95 11.81 21.50
N ASN A 159 1.83 12.77 21.21
CA ASN A 159 1.46 14.19 21.07
C ASN A 159 1.34 14.64 19.61
N LYS A 160 1.42 13.71 18.65
CA LYS A 160 1.34 14.06 17.22
C LYS A 160 -0.09 14.33 16.80
N GLN A 161 -0.27 15.42 16.06
CA GLN A 161 -1.52 15.86 15.45
C GLN A 161 -1.36 15.87 13.94
N ALA A 162 -1.50 14.69 13.33
CA ALA A 162 -1.36 14.52 11.88
C ALA A 162 -2.54 13.77 11.30
N LEU A 163 -2.75 13.93 9.99
CA LEU A 163 -3.62 13.07 9.20
C LEU A 163 -2.84 11.84 8.74
N ILE A 164 -3.24 10.67 9.23
CA ILE A 164 -2.64 9.39 8.88
C ILE A 164 -3.57 8.63 7.94
N LEU A 165 -3.10 8.40 6.72
CA LEU A 165 -3.82 7.68 5.67
C LEU A 165 -3.17 6.31 5.47
N LEU A 166 -3.86 5.23 5.84
CA LEU A 166 -3.36 3.86 5.68
C LEU A 166 -4.12 3.14 4.59
N ASP A 167 -3.44 2.77 3.51
CA ASP A 167 -4.03 2.08 2.38
C ASP A 167 -3.83 0.57 2.45
N ASP A 168 -4.91 -0.19 2.26
CA ASP A 168 -4.98 -1.65 2.21
C ASP A 168 -4.51 -2.33 3.51
N LEU A 169 -5.16 -1.96 4.61
CA LEU A 169 -4.90 -2.45 5.95
C LEU A 169 -5.29 -3.93 6.10
N GLY A 170 -4.26 -4.75 6.34
CA GLY A 170 -4.39 -6.19 6.60
C GLY A 170 -4.37 -6.57 8.08
N LEU A 171 -4.38 -5.60 9.01
CA LEU A 171 -4.28 -5.85 10.44
C LEU A 171 -5.54 -6.53 11.00
N ALA A 172 -5.36 -7.36 12.03
CA ALA A 172 -6.45 -7.86 12.84
C ALA A 172 -7.03 -6.75 13.73
N ARG A 173 -8.27 -6.93 14.20
CA ARG A 173 -8.99 -5.92 15.00
C ARG A 173 -8.18 -5.37 16.18
N THR A 174 -7.62 -6.24 17.01
CA THR A 174 -6.84 -5.84 18.19
C THR A 174 -5.58 -5.07 17.84
N GLU A 175 -5.01 -5.34 16.65
CA GLU A 175 -3.84 -4.62 16.15
C GLU A 175 -4.24 -3.23 15.62
N VAL A 176 -5.43 -3.08 15.05
CA VAL A 176 -5.99 -1.76 14.69
C VAL A 176 -6.18 -0.91 15.95
N ASP A 177 -6.77 -1.48 17.01
CA ASP A 177 -6.94 -0.75 18.27
C ASP A 177 -5.58 -0.30 18.83
N ALA A 178 -4.58 -1.19 18.87
CA ALA A 178 -3.24 -0.86 19.32
C ALA A 178 -2.52 0.20 18.47
N LEU A 179 -2.77 0.21 17.15
CA LEU A 179 -2.25 1.24 16.24
C LEU A 179 -2.84 2.62 16.56
N LEU A 180 -4.16 2.69 16.77
CA LEU A 180 -4.86 3.93 17.09
C LEU A 180 -4.42 4.47 18.46
N ASP A 181 -4.29 3.60 19.46
CA ASP A 181 -3.83 3.94 20.81
C ASP A 181 -2.38 4.46 20.84
N ALA A 182 -1.55 4.12 19.85
CA ALA A 182 -0.18 4.60 19.77
C ALA A 182 -0.08 6.08 19.37
N ALA A 183 -1.08 6.61 18.65
CA ALA A 183 -1.11 8.00 18.19
C ALA A 183 -2.51 8.62 18.38
N PRO A 184 -2.98 8.77 19.63
CA PRO A 184 -4.38 9.07 19.95
C PRO A 184 -4.86 10.45 19.47
N ASN A 185 -3.93 11.37 19.19
CA ASN A 185 -4.24 12.73 18.71
C ASN A 185 -4.18 12.86 17.17
N CYS A 186 -3.87 11.77 16.46
CA CYS A 186 -3.87 11.74 15.00
C CYS A 186 -5.26 11.43 14.44
N ALA A 187 -5.58 12.03 13.31
CA ALA A 187 -6.76 11.70 12.52
C ALA A 187 -6.44 10.50 11.62
N PHE A 188 -7.12 9.37 11.79
CA PHE A 188 -6.89 8.16 11.00
C PHE A 188 -7.97 7.95 9.93
N ILE A 189 -7.54 7.72 8.70
CA ILE A 189 -8.38 7.20 7.61
C ILE A 189 -7.72 5.94 7.06
N LEU A 190 -8.44 4.83 7.15
CA LEU A 190 -7.98 3.49 6.84
C LEU A 190 -8.74 2.96 5.63
N THR A 191 -8.10 2.24 4.72
CA THR A 191 -8.81 1.40 3.74
C THR A 191 -8.53 -0.06 3.97
N SER A 192 -9.50 -0.90 3.62
CA SER A 192 -9.40 -2.35 3.77
C SER A 192 -10.27 -3.05 2.72
N PRO A 193 -9.96 -4.30 2.34
CA PRO A 193 -10.82 -5.08 1.46
C PRO A 193 -12.14 -5.47 2.15
N GLU A 194 -12.10 -5.66 3.47
CA GLU A 194 -13.20 -6.07 4.33
C GLU A 194 -13.18 -5.25 5.61
N ARG A 195 -14.34 -5.08 6.25
CA ARG A 195 -14.46 -4.32 7.49
C ARG A 195 -13.58 -4.89 8.61
N ARG A 196 -12.66 -4.06 9.11
CA ARG A 196 -11.74 -4.33 10.23
C ARG A 196 -12.08 -3.55 11.49
N LEU A 197 -12.70 -2.38 11.36
CA LEU A 197 -12.99 -1.48 12.46
C LEU A 197 -14.34 -1.81 13.09
N TRP A 198 -14.30 -2.11 14.39
CA TRP A 198 -15.46 -2.48 15.20
C TRP A 198 -15.40 -1.78 16.54
N GLY A 199 -16.32 -0.84 16.79
CA GLY A 199 -16.35 -0.06 18.03
C GLY A 199 -16.36 1.43 17.75
N GLU A 200 -15.46 2.17 18.40
CA GLU A 200 -15.33 3.63 18.30
C GLU A 200 -14.65 4.02 16.98
N GLY A 201 -15.47 4.23 15.95
CA GLY A 201 -15.00 4.60 14.64
C GLY A 201 -16.12 4.61 13.62
N ARG A 202 -15.98 5.46 12.60
CA ARG A 202 -16.93 5.52 11.49
C ARG A 202 -16.50 4.51 10.43
N VAL A 203 -17.45 3.74 9.92
CA VAL A 203 -17.21 2.76 8.86
C VAL A 203 -18.09 3.11 7.67
N VAL A 204 -17.49 3.22 6.48
CA VAL A 204 -18.20 3.50 5.24
C VAL A 204 -17.80 2.45 4.19
N ALA A 205 -18.81 1.78 3.63
CA ALA A 205 -18.62 0.83 2.54
C ALA A 205 -18.59 1.60 1.21
N LEU A 206 -17.57 1.33 0.39
CA LEU A 206 -17.57 1.81 -0.99
C LEU A 206 -18.46 0.89 -1.83
N SER A 207 -19.29 1.48 -2.66
CA SER A 207 -20.04 0.80 -3.71
C SER A 207 -19.46 1.12 -5.09
N GLY A 208 -19.99 0.48 -6.14
CA GLY A 208 -19.75 0.94 -7.50
C GLY A 208 -20.26 2.37 -7.73
N LEU A 209 -19.83 2.96 -8.84
CA LEU A 209 -20.24 4.29 -9.25
C LEU A 209 -21.72 4.32 -9.66
N PRO A 210 -22.43 5.42 -9.41
CA PRO A 210 -23.74 5.64 -10.02
C PRO A 210 -23.61 5.74 -11.55
N ARG A 211 -24.71 5.51 -12.26
CA ARG A 211 -24.71 5.38 -13.73
C ARG A 211 -24.04 6.54 -14.46
N ASP A 212 -24.32 7.78 -14.07
CA ASP A 212 -23.78 8.96 -14.76
C ASP A 212 -22.25 9.07 -14.60
N ASP A 213 -21.74 8.78 -13.40
CA ASP A 213 -20.30 8.73 -13.13
C ASP A 213 -19.65 7.51 -13.81
N ALA A 214 -20.34 6.36 -13.88
CA ALA A 214 -19.85 5.17 -14.57
C ALA A 214 -19.73 5.41 -16.09
N LEU A 215 -20.69 6.10 -16.70
CA LEU A 215 -20.64 6.54 -18.10
C LEU A 215 -19.47 7.49 -18.34
N THR A 216 -19.33 8.51 -17.47
CA THR A 216 -18.24 9.48 -17.53
C THR A 216 -16.88 8.79 -17.43
N LEU A 217 -16.77 7.75 -16.60
CA LEU A 217 -15.55 6.94 -16.49
C LEU A 217 -15.24 6.24 -17.81
N ILE A 218 -16.21 5.58 -18.44
CA ILE A 218 -16.00 4.88 -19.72
C ILE A 218 -15.60 5.86 -20.82
N GLU A 219 -16.27 7.00 -20.96
CA GLU A 219 -15.91 8.03 -21.94
C GLU A 219 -14.47 8.54 -21.74
N ARG A 220 -14.08 8.73 -20.49
CA ARG A 220 -12.71 9.15 -20.14
C ARG A 220 -11.68 8.11 -20.58
N GLU A 221 -11.91 6.83 -20.33
CA GLU A 221 -10.98 5.76 -20.68
C GLU A 221 -10.97 5.45 -22.18
N MET A 222 -12.10 5.64 -22.86
CA MET A 222 -12.21 5.57 -24.32
C MET A 222 -11.55 6.76 -25.03
N ALA A 223 -11.28 7.85 -24.30
CA ALA A 223 -10.73 9.11 -24.82
C ALA A 223 -11.57 9.74 -25.96
N ARG A 224 -12.87 9.43 -26.00
CA ARG A 224 -13.86 9.97 -26.95
C ARG A 224 -15.27 9.87 -26.34
N PRO A 225 -16.21 10.71 -26.78
CA PRO A 225 -17.61 10.53 -26.41
C PRO A 225 -18.18 9.20 -26.96
N LEU A 226 -19.19 8.69 -26.27
CA LEU A 226 -19.95 7.52 -26.73
C LEU A 226 -20.89 7.90 -27.88
N THR A 227 -21.06 6.99 -28.84
CA THR A 227 -22.09 7.16 -29.88
C THR A 227 -23.48 6.88 -29.31
N ARG A 228 -24.52 7.31 -30.01
CA ARG A 228 -25.92 7.02 -29.62
C ARG A 228 -26.22 5.52 -29.57
N GLU A 229 -25.58 4.75 -30.45
CA GLU A 229 -25.72 3.30 -30.54
C GLU A 229 -25.03 2.60 -29.35
N GLU A 230 -23.87 3.11 -28.94
CA GLU A 230 -23.12 2.58 -27.79
C GLU A 230 -23.80 2.85 -26.45
N LEU A 231 -24.50 3.99 -26.31
CA LEU A 231 -25.03 4.47 -25.03
C LEU A 231 -25.93 3.42 -24.34
N ALA A 232 -26.81 2.75 -25.08
CA ALA A 232 -27.69 1.72 -24.52
C ALA A 232 -26.90 0.48 -24.04
N ALA A 233 -25.88 0.07 -24.80
CA ALA A 233 -25.00 -1.04 -24.44
C ALA A 233 -24.17 -0.70 -23.19
N VAL A 234 -23.62 0.52 -23.13
CA VAL A 234 -22.82 0.97 -21.98
C VAL A 234 -23.65 1.09 -20.71
N LEU A 235 -24.88 1.60 -20.77
CA LEU A 235 -25.78 1.59 -19.62
C LEU A 235 -26.01 0.17 -19.09
N THR A 236 -26.17 -0.79 -20.00
CA THR A 236 -26.31 -2.20 -19.66
C THR A 236 -25.02 -2.76 -19.02
N LEU A 237 -23.84 -2.40 -19.54
CA LEU A 237 -22.55 -2.76 -18.94
C LEU A 237 -22.39 -2.19 -17.52
N CYS A 238 -22.77 -0.93 -17.31
CA CYS A 238 -22.73 -0.31 -15.99
C CYS A 238 -23.59 -1.08 -14.99
N ASP A 239 -24.77 -1.52 -15.40
CA ASP A 239 -25.66 -2.33 -14.54
C ASP A 239 -25.08 -3.74 -14.29
N LEU A 240 -24.65 -4.45 -15.35
CA LEU A 240 -24.07 -5.80 -15.25
C LEU A 240 -22.81 -5.84 -14.36
N LEU A 241 -22.01 -4.77 -14.40
CA LEU A 241 -20.79 -4.65 -13.63
C LEU A 241 -20.99 -3.89 -12.31
N ALA A 242 -22.24 -3.56 -11.96
CA ALA A 242 -22.63 -2.83 -10.76
C ALA A 242 -21.83 -1.53 -10.56
N GLY A 243 -21.47 -0.82 -11.63
CA GLY A 243 -20.68 0.41 -11.60
C GLY A 243 -19.23 0.22 -11.12
N HIS A 244 -18.69 -1.00 -11.11
CA HIS A 244 -17.38 -1.29 -10.53
C HIS A 244 -16.23 -0.63 -11.33
N PRO A 245 -15.52 0.38 -10.78
CA PRO A 245 -14.58 1.22 -11.53
C PRO A 245 -13.52 0.45 -12.33
N LEU A 246 -12.82 -0.51 -11.69
CA LEU A 246 -11.78 -1.28 -12.37
C LEU A 246 -12.34 -2.08 -13.56
N ARG A 247 -13.55 -2.62 -13.44
CA ARG A 247 -14.16 -3.43 -14.51
C ARG A 247 -14.58 -2.56 -15.68
N LEU A 248 -15.09 -1.36 -15.41
CA LEU A 248 -15.43 -0.38 -16.44
C LEU A 248 -14.17 0.08 -17.20
N ILE A 249 -13.07 0.32 -16.47
CA ILE A 249 -11.77 0.64 -17.09
C ILE A 249 -11.28 -0.53 -17.96
N GLN A 250 -11.39 -1.77 -17.48
CA GLN A 250 -11.01 -2.97 -18.24
C GLN A 250 -11.84 -3.16 -19.51
N VAL A 251 -13.16 -2.93 -19.46
CA VAL A 251 -14.03 -2.96 -20.65
C VAL A 251 -13.60 -1.90 -21.65
N ALA A 252 -13.37 -0.66 -21.21
CA ALA A 252 -12.94 0.42 -22.09
C ALA A 252 -11.57 0.13 -22.72
N ALA A 253 -10.62 -0.43 -21.94
CA ALA A 253 -9.32 -0.88 -22.45
C ALA A 253 -9.48 -2.00 -23.49
N LEU A 254 -10.36 -2.98 -23.24
CA LEU A 254 -10.64 -4.06 -24.19
C LEU A 254 -11.18 -3.53 -25.52
N ALA A 255 -12.09 -2.55 -25.47
CA ALA A 255 -12.65 -1.94 -26.66
C ALA A 255 -11.62 -1.09 -27.43
N ARG A 256 -10.81 -0.30 -26.70
CA ARG A 256 -9.81 0.61 -27.28
C ARG A 256 -8.60 -0.11 -27.86
N ASP A 257 -8.05 -1.07 -27.13
CA ASP A 257 -6.74 -1.66 -27.43
C ASP A 257 -6.85 -2.91 -28.32
N HIS A 258 -7.99 -3.59 -28.29
CA HIS A 258 -8.21 -4.84 -29.04
C HIS A 258 -9.34 -4.75 -30.09
N GLY A 259 -9.92 -3.56 -30.28
CA GLY A 259 -10.87 -3.28 -31.36
C GLY A 259 -12.24 -3.96 -31.22
N HIS A 260 -12.58 -4.50 -30.04
CA HIS A 260 -13.92 -5.03 -29.78
C HIS A 260 -14.94 -3.89 -29.67
N SER A 261 -16.13 -4.09 -30.23
CA SER A 261 -17.23 -3.14 -30.01
C SER A 261 -17.76 -3.25 -28.58
N LEU A 262 -18.11 -2.11 -27.96
CA LEU A 262 -18.78 -2.09 -26.65
C LEU A 262 -20.10 -2.88 -26.68
N ILE A 263 -20.79 -2.90 -27.83
CA ILE A 263 -22.01 -3.68 -28.03
C ILE A 263 -21.71 -5.18 -27.97
N GLU A 264 -20.69 -5.65 -28.68
CA GLU A 264 -20.29 -7.06 -28.70
C GLU A 264 -19.83 -7.55 -27.32
N ILE A 265 -19.10 -6.71 -26.58
CA ILE A 265 -18.70 -7.02 -25.20
C ILE A 265 -19.95 -7.17 -24.33
N THR A 266 -20.91 -6.24 -24.45
CA THR A 266 -22.16 -6.26 -23.69
C THR A 266 -22.96 -7.54 -23.94
N GLU A 267 -23.17 -7.90 -25.21
CA GLU A 267 -23.94 -9.10 -25.59
C GLU A 267 -23.33 -10.38 -25.02
N ARG A 268 -22.00 -10.49 -25.02
CA ARG A 268 -21.30 -11.65 -24.43
C ARG A 268 -21.47 -11.69 -22.91
N LEU A 269 -21.33 -10.54 -22.24
CA LEU A 269 -21.49 -10.45 -20.78
C LEU A 269 -22.93 -10.76 -20.33
N GLN A 270 -23.93 -10.56 -21.19
CA GLN A 270 -25.32 -10.95 -20.90
C GLN A 270 -25.55 -12.46 -21.00
N GLN A 271 -24.74 -13.17 -21.79
CA GLN A 271 -24.91 -14.61 -22.05
C GLN A 271 -24.24 -15.51 -21.01
N ALA A 272 -23.42 -14.93 -20.12
CA ALA A 272 -22.64 -15.65 -19.13
C ALA A 272 -22.61 -14.90 -17.78
N ALA A 273 -21.90 -15.46 -16.80
CA ALA A 273 -21.61 -14.73 -15.57
C ALA A 273 -20.67 -13.55 -15.91
N PRO A 274 -21.10 -12.27 -15.72
CA PRO A 274 -20.43 -11.13 -16.37
C PRO A 274 -18.97 -10.94 -15.98
N VAL A 275 -18.62 -11.24 -14.73
CA VAL A 275 -17.27 -11.05 -14.20
C VAL A 275 -16.32 -12.11 -14.73
N GLU A 276 -16.75 -13.37 -14.71
CA GLU A 276 -16.02 -14.51 -15.23
C GLU A 276 -15.83 -14.38 -16.74
N ALA A 277 -16.87 -13.95 -17.45
CA ALA A 277 -16.82 -13.68 -18.89
C ALA A 277 -15.82 -12.57 -19.22
N LEU A 278 -15.84 -11.46 -18.47
CA LEU A 278 -14.87 -10.37 -18.65
C LEU A 278 -13.44 -10.85 -18.36
N ASN A 279 -13.21 -11.55 -17.25
CA ASN A 279 -11.89 -12.07 -16.91
C ASN A 279 -11.36 -13.03 -17.97
N GLN A 280 -12.22 -13.90 -18.51
CA GLN A 280 -11.87 -14.80 -19.61
C GLN A 280 -11.49 -14.02 -20.88
N GLN A 281 -12.30 -13.04 -21.27
CA GLN A 281 -12.03 -12.21 -22.44
C GLN A 281 -10.70 -11.49 -22.34
N LEU A 282 -10.43 -10.88 -21.17
CA LEU A 282 -9.17 -10.22 -20.91
C LEU A 282 -8.03 -11.25 -21.00
N PHE A 283 -8.15 -12.42 -20.36
CA PHE A 283 -7.10 -13.44 -20.34
C PHE A 283 -6.76 -13.97 -21.73
N ASP A 284 -7.78 -14.10 -22.60
CA ASP A 284 -7.62 -14.55 -23.98
C ASP A 284 -6.82 -13.55 -24.83
N GLN A 285 -6.81 -12.26 -24.48
CA GLN A 285 -5.97 -11.26 -25.16
C GLN A 285 -4.48 -11.35 -24.79
N LEU A 286 -4.14 -11.98 -23.67
CA LEU A 286 -2.76 -12.08 -23.21
C LEU A 286 -1.96 -13.00 -24.13
N SER A 287 -0.75 -12.57 -24.48
CA SER A 287 0.24 -13.39 -25.17
C SER A 287 0.73 -14.55 -24.27
N PRO A 288 1.29 -15.63 -24.84
CA PRO A 288 1.85 -16.73 -24.06
C PRO A 288 2.86 -16.31 -22.96
N PRO A 289 3.80 -15.37 -23.18
CA PRO A 289 4.70 -14.93 -22.10
C PRO A 289 3.95 -14.14 -21.01
N GLU A 290 2.96 -13.32 -21.36
CA GLU A 290 2.13 -12.60 -20.38
C GLU A 290 1.33 -13.54 -19.49
N ARG A 291 0.69 -14.57 -20.08
CA ARG A 291 -0.03 -15.61 -19.32
C ARG A 291 0.90 -16.36 -18.37
N ARG A 292 2.14 -16.62 -18.79
CA ARG A 292 3.14 -17.31 -17.96
C ARG A 292 3.57 -16.44 -16.78
N VAL A 293 3.85 -15.16 -17.02
CA VAL A 293 4.19 -14.20 -15.96
C VAL A 293 3.03 -14.06 -14.97
N LEU A 294 1.81 -13.86 -15.46
CA LEU A 294 0.63 -13.71 -14.61
C LEU A 294 0.35 -14.97 -13.79
N GLY A 295 0.42 -16.15 -14.43
CA GLY A 295 0.27 -17.43 -13.74
C GLY A 295 1.34 -17.64 -12.66
N THR A 296 2.58 -17.22 -12.92
CA THR A 296 3.66 -17.27 -11.92
C THR A 296 3.37 -16.34 -10.75
N LEU A 297 2.95 -15.09 -10.99
CA LEU A 297 2.61 -14.13 -9.94
C LEU A 297 1.42 -14.60 -9.09
N ALA A 298 0.44 -15.28 -9.68
CA ALA A 298 -0.70 -15.84 -8.97
C ALA A 298 -0.29 -16.87 -7.90
N LEU A 299 0.80 -17.62 -8.13
CA LEU A 299 1.34 -18.59 -7.15
C LEU A 299 1.81 -17.93 -5.85
N PHE A 300 2.18 -16.65 -5.90
CA PHE A 300 2.69 -15.93 -4.73
C PHE A 300 1.60 -15.30 -3.87
N GLY A 301 0.31 -15.46 -4.22
CA GLY A 301 -0.81 -15.01 -3.38
C GLY A 301 -0.78 -13.52 -3.05
N GLY A 302 -0.21 -12.72 -3.96
CA GLY A 302 0.01 -11.29 -3.77
C GLY A 302 1.34 -10.93 -3.11
N ALA A 303 2.21 -11.84 -2.67
CA ALA A 303 3.54 -11.43 -2.21
C ALA A 303 4.35 -10.75 -3.34
N PRO A 304 5.11 -9.68 -3.05
CA PRO A 304 5.91 -9.00 -4.07
C PRO A 304 7.03 -9.93 -4.56
N VAL A 305 7.10 -10.12 -5.87
CA VAL A 305 8.14 -10.94 -6.51
C VAL A 305 9.20 -10.04 -7.14
N GLY A 306 10.48 -10.30 -6.84
CA GLY A 306 11.61 -9.58 -7.43
C GLY A 306 11.87 -9.99 -8.88
N HIS A 307 12.47 -9.09 -9.66
CA HIS A 307 12.71 -9.29 -11.10
C HIS A 307 13.51 -10.56 -11.39
N ASP A 308 14.61 -10.81 -10.68
CA ASP A 308 15.46 -11.99 -10.90
C ASP A 308 14.72 -13.31 -10.63
N HIS A 309 13.87 -13.33 -9.59
CA HIS A 309 13.04 -14.49 -9.27
C HIS A 309 11.98 -14.70 -10.34
N LEU A 310 11.38 -13.62 -10.86
CA LEU A 310 10.39 -13.72 -11.92
C LEU A 310 11.02 -14.23 -13.23
N ALA A 311 12.21 -13.75 -13.59
CA ALA A 311 12.97 -14.23 -14.74
C ALA A 311 13.26 -15.73 -14.63
N ALA A 312 13.78 -16.17 -13.47
CA ALA A 312 14.10 -17.57 -13.21
C ALA A 312 12.87 -18.49 -13.30
N LEU A 313 11.73 -18.07 -12.75
CA LEU A 313 10.51 -18.89 -12.72
C LEU A 313 9.76 -18.93 -14.05
N THR A 314 9.83 -17.86 -14.84
CA THR A 314 9.14 -17.77 -16.13
C THR A 314 10.00 -18.27 -17.29
N GLY A 315 11.30 -18.43 -17.07
CA GLY A 315 12.28 -18.75 -18.10
C GLY A 315 12.46 -17.63 -19.14
N LEU A 316 12.03 -16.41 -18.82
CA LEU A 316 12.22 -15.24 -19.66
C LEU A 316 13.57 -14.61 -19.34
N PRO A 317 14.43 -14.32 -20.34
CA PRO A 317 15.72 -13.69 -20.11
C PRO A 317 15.57 -12.26 -19.55
N ASP A 318 14.51 -11.56 -19.95
CA ASP A 318 14.10 -10.29 -19.36
C ASP A 318 12.56 -10.22 -19.28
N PRO A 319 11.96 -10.28 -18.07
CA PRO A 319 10.51 -10.18 -17.90
C PRO A 319 10.00 -8.73 -17.96
N SER A 320 10.86 -7.72 -17.92
CA SER A 320 10.49 -6.29 -17.79
C SER A 320 9.50 -5.80 -18.85
N PRO A 321 9.70 -6.02 -20.17
CA PRO A 321 8.74 -5.54 -21.17
C PRO A 321 7.37 -6.23 -21.07
N VAL A 322 7.35 -7.51 -20.68
CA VAL A 322 6.11 -8.27 -20.46
C VAL A 322 5.35 -7.73 -19.24
N VAL A 323 6.10 -7.40 -18.20
CA VAL A 323 5.57 -6.79 -16.98
C VAL A 323 4.99 -5.41 -17.26
N GLU A 324 5.71 -4.56 -18.01
CA GLU A 324 5.25 -3.22 -18.39
C GLU A 324 3.95 -3.29 -19.20
N SER A 325 3.86 -4.25 -20.13
CA SER A 325 2.63 -4.54 -20.87
C SER A 325 1.46 -4.91 -19.94
N LEU A 326 1.69 -5.84 -19.00
CA LEU A 326 0.68 -6.25 -18.01
C LEU A 326 0.25 -5.11 -17.08
N ILE A 327 1.16 -4.21 -16.72
CA ILE A 327 0.85 -3.00 -15.93
C ILE A 327 -0.03 -2.05 -16.76
N GLY A 328 0.32 -1.82 -18.03
CA GLY A 328 -0.45 -0.98 -18.94
C GLY A 328 -1.89 -1.48 -19.14
N ALA A 329 -2.04 -2.80 -19.24
CA ALA A 329 -3.34 -3.46 -19.34
C ALA A 329 -4.05 -3.67 -17.97
N SER A 330 -3.56 -3.06 -16.89
CA SER A 330 -4.15 -3.09 -15.53
C SER A 330 -4.26 -4.49 -14.90
N TRP A 331 -3.46 -5.46 -15.36
CA TRP A 331 -3.37 -6.81 -14.77
C TRP A 331 -2.43 -6.87 -13.58
N CYS A 332 -1.44 -5.98 -13.55
CA CYS A 332 -0.44 -5.95 -12.50
C CYS A 332 -0.29 -4.54 -11.93
N ARG A 333 0.09 -4.44 -10.66
CA ARG A 333 0.50 -3.17 -10.05
C ARG A 333 1.97 -3.23 -9.61
N PRO A 334 2.79 -2.22 -9.96
CA PRO A 334 4.10 -2.08 -9.38
C PRO A 334 3.95 -1.75 -7.89
N THR A 335 4.66 -2.49 -7.05
CA THR A 335 4.82 -2.20 -5.62
C THR A 335 6.21 -1.62 -5.44
N VAL A 336 6.28 -0.35 -5.06
CA VAL A 336 7.54 0.26 -4.61
C VAL A 336 7.63 -0.05 -3.12
N ARG A 337 8.66 -0.78 -2.68
CA ARG A 337 9.01 -0.78 -1.26
C ARG A 337 9.40 0.65 -0.90
N ALA A 338 8.63 1.30 -0.04
CA ALA A 338 9.07 2.51 0.61
C ALA A 338 10.25 2.13 1.51
N THR A 339 11.48 2.30 1.03
CA THR A 339 12.64 2.32 1.90
C THR A 339 12.66 3.69 2.59
N ALA A 340 12.60 3.72 3.91
CA ALA A 340 12.66 4.95 4.71
C ALA A 340 14.04 5.62 4.71
N SER A 341 14.96 5.19 3.83
CA SER A 341 16.31 5.71 3.71
C SER A 341 16.67 5.97 2.24
N PRO A 342 17.08 7.20 1.86
CA PRO A 342 17.43 7.55 0.49
C PRO A 342 18.70 6.85 -0.03
N ALA A 343 19.36 6.01 0.78
CA ALA A 343 20.61 5.32 0.43
C ALA A 343 20.43 3.86 -0.07
N ILE A 344 19.20 3.33 -0.15
CA ILE A 344 18.96 1.96 -0.64
C ILE A 344 18.00 2.02 -1.82
N TRP A 345 18.50 1.64 -3.00
CA TRP A 345 17.75 1.60 -4.25
C TRP A 345 16.41 0.83 -4.09
N PRO A 346 15.32 1.28 -4.72
CA PRO A 346 14.03 0.61 -4.61
C PRO A 346 14.06 -0.74 -5.33
N SER A 347 13.68 -1.81 -4.64
CA SER A 347 13.33 -3.09 -5.26
C SER A 347 11.87 -3.01 -5.71
N ILE A 348 11.63 -3.02 -7.02
CA ILE A 348 10.28 -3.05 -7.61
C ILE A 348 9.76 -4.49 -7.53
N GLY A 349 8.67 -4.69 -6.80
CA GLY A 349 7.92 -5.95 -6.77
C GLY A 349 6.62 -5.84 -7.58
N LEU A 350 6.10 -6.95 -8.07
CA LEU A 350 4.88 -6.99 -8.90
C LEU A 350 3.79 -7.84 -8.24
N ARG A 351 2.52 -7.47 -8.44
CA ARG A 351 1.34 -8.22 -7.96
C ARG A 351 0.23 -8.29 -9.02
N PRO A 352 -0.60 -9.36 -9.04
CA PRO A 352 -1.84 -9.40 -9.82
C PRO A 352 -2.85 -8.37 -9.30
N GLY A 353 -3.62 -7.77 -10.20
CA GLY A 353 -4.58 -6.68 -9.92
C GLY A 353 -6.06 -7.07 -10.05
N ILE A 354 -6.37 -8.35 -10.25
CA ILE A 354 -7.75 -8.87 -10.41
C ILE A 354 -8.35 -9.20 -9.04
#